data_AF-A0A9C6XAN5-F1
#
_entry.id   AF-A0A9C6XAN5-F1
#
_cell.length_a   1.000
_cell.length_b   1.000
_cell.length_c   1.000
_cell.angle_alpha   90.00
_cell.angle_beta   90.00
_cell.angle_gamma   90.00
#
_symmetry.space_group_name_H-M   'P 1'
#
loop_
_entity.id
_entity.type
_entity.pdbx_description
1 polymer ?
#
loop_
_entity_poly.entity_id
_entity_poly.type
_entity_poly.pdbx_seq_one_letter_code
_entity_poly.pdbx_strand_id
1 'polypeptide(L)' 'MNAWSKQSGTRPLPWRCTDSGWKRQRVKLLCPDGSTRSYRIRVVQTCRCVPRARATATTLANQLEQ' A
#
# COMPACT_ATOMS: atom_id res chain seq x y z
N MET A 1 32.23 -30.62 -11.28
CA MET A 1 31.54 -29.73 -12.23
C MET A 1 30.05 -29.86 -11.97
N ASN A 2 29.49 -28.96 -11.17
CA ASN A 2 28.08 -29.00 -10.78
C ASN A 2 27.48 -27.68 -11.23
N ALA A 3 26.87 -27.73 -12.41
CA ALA A 3 26.22 -26.60 -13.05
C ALA A 3 25.01 -26.20 -12.19
N TRP A 4 25.11 -25.02 -11.55
CA TRP A 4 23.95 -24.35 -10.99
C TRP A 4 23.08 -23.93 -12.16
N SER A 5 22.08 -24.76 -12.46
CA SER A 5 21.07 -24.50 -13.48
C SER A 5 20.44 -23.14 -13.19
N LYS A 6 20.81 -22.13 -14.00
CA LYS A 6 20.10 -20.84 -14.08
C LYS A 6 18.72 -21.12 -14.65
N GLN A 7 17.82 -21.63 -13.81
CA GLN A 7 16.45 -21.81 -14.21
C GLN A 7 15.81 -20.43 -14.20
N SER A 8 15.76 -19.81 -15.38
CA SER A 8 14.90 -18.68 -15.72
C SER A 8 13.42 -19.11 -15.67
N GLY A 9 13.02 -19.77 -14.58
CA GLY A 9 11.64 -20.07 -14.27
C GLY A 9 11.05 -18.82 -13.63
N THR A 10 10.02 -18.27 -14.25
CA THR A 10 9.19 -17.20 -13.70
C THR A 10 8.73 -17.60 -12.30
N ARG A 11 9.48 -17.23 -11.26
CA ARG A 11 9.03 -17.38 -9.87
C ARG A 11 7.68 -16.64 -9.77
N PRO A 12 6.61 -17.29 -9.28
CA PRO A 12 5.35 -16.60 -9.06
C PRO A 12 5.63 -15.38 -8.19
N LEU A 13 5.14 -14.22 -8.64
CA LEU A 13 5.37 -12.97 -7.94
C LEU A 13 4.79 -13.10 -6.54
N PRO A 14 5.51 -12.65 -5.48
CA PRO A 14 4.97 -12.70 -4.13
C PRO A 14 3.68 -11.88 -4.09
N TRP A 15 2.64 -12.40 -3.46
CA TRP A 15 1.39 -11.65 -3.29
C TRP A 15 1.58 -10.53 -2.26
N ARG A 16 0.86 -9.41 -2.42
CA ARG A 16 0.76 -8.33 -1.43
C ARG A 16 -0.70 -8.00 -1.15
N CYS A 17 -0.97 -7.60 0.09
CA CYS A 17 -2.25 -7.02 0.47
C CYS A 17 -2.35 -5.58 -0.05
N THR A 18 -3.50 -5.19 -0.59
CA THR A 18 -3.77 -3.82 -0.99
C THR A 18 -5.18 -3.43 -0.58
N ASP A 19 -5.36 -2.17 -0.21
CA ASP A 19 -6.67 -1.61 0.15
C ASP A 19 -7.60 -1.70 -1.08
N SER A 20 -8.77 -2.32 -0.91
CA SER A 20 -9.79 -2.46 -1.96
C SER A 20 -10.99 -1.56 -1.74
N GLY A 21 -11.33 -1.27 -0.49
CA GLY A 21 -12.47 -0.44 -0.14
C GLY A 21 -12.15 0.45 1.05
N TRP A 22 -12.58 1.71 0.98
CA TRP A 22 -12.43 2.68 2.05
C TRP A 22 -13.67 3.54 2.17
N LYS A 23 -13.91 4.03 3.38
CA LYS A 23 -15.00 4.96 3.69
C LYS A 23 -14.44 6.25 4.26
N ARG A 24 -15.07 7.38 3.94
CA ARG A 24 -14.79 8.65 4.63
C ARG A 24 -15.51 8.66 5.96
N GLN A 25 -14.79 8.92 7.02
CA GLN A 25 -15.36 9.10 8.35
C GLN A 25 -15.01 10.49 8.87
N ARG A 26 -15.99 11.15 9.48
CA ARG A 26 -15.77 12.40 10.18
C ARG A 26 -15.42 12.09 11.63
N VAL A 27 -14.26 12.55 12.08
CA VAL A 27 -13.82 12.44 13.47
C VAL A 27 -13.74 13.82 14.10
N LYS A 28 -14.02 13.88 15.40
CA LYS A 28 -13.90 15.10 16.21
C LYS A 28 -12.75 14.92 17.17
N LEU A 29 -11.82 15.87 17.20
CA LEU A 29 -10.72 15.92 18.15
C LEU A 29 -11.02 17.02 19.16
N LEU A 30 -10.77 16.72 20.44
CA LEU A 30 -10.76 17.70 21.53
C LEU A 30 -9.33 18.20 21.70
N CYS A 31 -9.16 19.52 21.70
CA CYS A 31 -7.86 20.16 21.87
C CYS A 31 -7.63 20.55 23.34
N PRO A 32 -6.36 20.72 23.78
CA PRO A 32 -6.04 21.10 25.16
C PRO A 32 -6.66 22.43 25.60
N ASP A 33 -6.93 23.33 24.66
CA ASP A 33 -7.62 24.60 24.86
C ASP A 33 -9.16 24.46 24.99
N GLY A 34 -9.67 23.23 24.99
CA GLY A 34 -11.11 22.93 25.03
C GLY A 34 -11.83 23.08 23.68
N SER A 35 -11.14 23.52 22.63
CA SER A 35 -11.75 23.65 21.31
C SER A 35 -11.98 22.27 20.66
N THR A 36 -12.92 22.20 19.70
CA THR A 36 -13.20 20.97 18.95
C THR A 36 -12.87 21.15 17.47
N ARG A 37 -12.06 20.25 16.91
CA ARG A 37 -11.73 20.22 15.47
C ARG A 37 -12.36 19.02 14.79
N SER A 38 -12.87 19.21 13.57
CA SER A 38 -13.49 18.15 12.78
C SER A 38 -12.64 17.81 11.55
N TYR A 39 -12.28 16.53 11.39
CA TYR A 39 -11.51 16.06 10.25
C TYR A 39 -12.25 14.96 9.49
N ARG A 40 -11.98 14.87 8.19
CA ARG A 40 -12.43 13.74 7.36
C ARG A 40 -11.24 12.82 7.11
N ILE A 41 -11.30 11.62 7.67
CA ILE A 41 -10.27 10.59 7.48
C ILE A 41 -10.77 9.50 6.54
N ARG A 42 -9.84 8.78 5.91
CA ARG A 42 -10.16 7.54 5.19
C ARG A 42 -9.94 6.37 6.12
N VAL A 43 -10.93 5.49 6.21
CA VAL A 43 -10.86 4.26 6.99
C VAL A 43 -10.97 3.10 6.00
N VAL A 44 -9.96 2.24 5.97
CA VAL A 44 -9.96 1.04 5.13
C VAL A 44 -11.01 0.07 5.67
N GLN A 45 -11.88 -0.42 4.79
CA GLN A 45 -12.95 -1.36 5.15
C GLN A 45 -12.68 -2.77 4.61
N THR A 46 -12.06 -2.87 3.43
CA THR A 46 -11.75 -4.15 2.82
C THR A 46 -10.37 -4.10 2.16
N CYS A 47 -9.71 -5.25 2.15
CA CYS A 47 -8.45 -5.44 1.47
C CYS A 47 -8.52 -6.66 0.55
N ARG A 48 -7.68 -6.69 -0.49
CA ARG A 48 -7.53 -7.83 -1.40
C ARG A 48 -6.07 -8.18 -1.63
N CYS A 49 -5.80 -9.45 -1.90
CA CYS A 49 -4.48 -9.90 -2.32
C CYS A 49 -4.29 -9.65 -3.82
N VAL A 50 -3.19 -8.99 -4.19
CA VAL A 50 -2.77 -8.79 -5.58
C VAL A 50 -1.33 -9.28 -5.76
N PRO A 51 -0.97 -9.86 -6.92
CA PRO A 51 0.43 -10.20 -7.18
C PRO A 51 1.29 -8.94 -7.16
N ARG A 52 2.45 -8.98 -6.49
CA ARG A 52 3.38 -7.84 -6.44
C ARG A 52 3.95 -7.63 -7.84
N ALA A 53 3.59 -6.54 -8.51
CA ALA A 53 4.23 -6.15 -9.76
C ALA A 53 5.76 -6.09 -9.56
N ARG A 54 6.52 -6.55 -10.56
CA ARG A 54 7.96 -6.29 -10.56
C ARG A 54 8.12 -4.77 -10.67
N ALA A 55 8.63 -4.12 -9.63
CA ALA A 55 9.02 -2.73 -9.72
C ALA A 55 10.14 -2.65 -10.77
N THR A 56 9.84 -2.09 -11.94
CA THR A 56 10.90 -1.61 -12.83
C THR A 56 11.46 -0.34 -12.20
N ALA A 57 12.76 -0.08 -12.39
CA ALA A 57 13.47 1.04 -11.75
C ALA A 57 12.78 2.40 -11.92
N THR A 58 11.92 2.55 -12.93
CA THR A 58 11.15 3.75 -13.27
C THR A 58 10.03 4.08 -12.28
N THR A 59 9.44 3.11 -11.56
CA THR A 59 8.29 3.39 -10.67
C THR A 59 8.67 4.02 -9.33
N LEU A 60 9.89 3.79 -8.83
CA LEU A 60 10.36 4.36 -7.56
C LEU A 60 10.63 5.87 -7.64
N ALA A 61 10.82 6.43 -8.84
CA ALA A 61 11.06 7.85 -9.04
C ALA A 61 9.79 8.70 -8.81
N ASN A 62 8.60 8.17 -9.08
CA ASN A 62 7.34 8.91 -8.99
C ASN A 62 6.68 8.89 -7.59
N GLN A 63 7.28 8.18 -6.62
CA GLN A 63 6.72 8.05 -5.26
C GLN A 63 7.23 9.08 -4.24
N LEU A 64 8.17 9.97 -4.64
CA LEU A 64 8.74 11.00 -3.76
C LEU A 64 8.26 12.43 -4.08
N GLU A 65 7.34 12.60 -5.03
CA GLU A 65 6.80 13.92 -5.42
C GLU A 65 5.32 14.13 -5.01
N GLN A 66 4.87 13.54 -3.90
CA GLN A 66 3.57 13.87 -3.30
C GLN A 66 3.66 14.04 -1.80
#